data_AF-A0A1F5AM56-F1
#
_entry.id   AF-A0A1F5AM56-F1
#
_cell.length_a   1.000
_cell.length_b   1.000
_cell.length_c   1.000
_cell.angle_alpha   90.00
_cell.angle_beta   90.00
_cell.angle_gamma   90.00
#
_symmetry.space_group_name_H-M   'P 1'
#
loop_
_entity.id
_entity.type
_entity.pdbx_description
1 polymer ?
#
loop_
_entity_poly.entity_id
_entity_poly.type
_entity_poly.pdbx_seq_one_letter_code
_entity_poly.pdbx_strand_id
1 'polypeptide(L)'
;MAAADPAKFPAIHDEIFENFDKAKDPGWRARLARKYGVEAALSDPAVKDLVQRIINTGAEYEKTSDRYAHGIRSTPTMIINSKLVIGTLPYGHLKAIIESELSKKAPAAGEHKFMENWVSAPPVKAKKAPVEPKN
;
A
#
# COMPACT_ATOMS: atom_id res chain seq x y z
N MET A 1 16.02 -0.54 1.05
CA MET A 1 16.57 -1.23 2.25
C MET A 1 15.53 -2.08 2.97
N ALA A 2 14.51 -1.54 3.65
CA ALA A 2 13.53 -2.35 4.37
C ALA A 2 12.78 -3.34 3.46
N ALA A 3 12.37 -2.87 2.28
CA ALA A 3 11.65 -3.68 1.29
C ALA A 3 12.49 -4.79 0.61
N ALA A 4 13.78 -4.91 0.91
CA ALA A 4 14.67 -5.85 0.25
C ALA A 4 14.57 -7.27 0.80
N ASP A 5 14.23 -7.40 2.08
CA ASP A 5 14.14 -8.68 2.77
C ASP A 5 12.91 -8.66 3.68
N PRO A 6 11.83 -9.40 3.34
CA PRO A 6 10.62 -9.45 4.15
C PRO A 6 10.84 -9.93 5.59
N ALA A 7 11.83 -10.81 5.82
CA ALA A 7 12.12 -11.31 7.17
C ALA A 7 12.77 -10.23 8.05
N LYS A 8 13.56 -9.33 7.44
CA LYS A 8 14.21 -8.21 8.14
C LYS A 8 13.36 -6.93 8.15
N PHE A 9 12.29 -6.89 7.35
CA PHE A 9 11.46 -5.71 7.19
C PHE A 9 11.01 -5.10 8.53
N PRO A 10 10.43 -5.85 9.49
CA PRO A 10 9.94 -5.26 10.74
C PRO A 10 11.05 -4.55 11.51
N ALA A 11 12.19 -5.21 11.69
CA ALA A 11 13.32 -4.64 12.45
C ALA A 11 13.92 -3.39 11.76
N ILE A 12 14.11 -3.44 10.43
CA ILE A 12 14.66 -2.30 9.68
C ILE A 12 13.65 -1.14 9.67
N HIS A 13 12.37 -1.44 9.45
CA HIS A 13 11.29 -0.46 9.43
C HIS A 13 11.17 0.25 10.78
N ASP A 14 11.07 -0.51 11.87
CA ASP A 14 10.87 0.05 13.21
C ASP A 14 12.05 0.94 13.61
N GLU A 15 13.30 0.51 13.36
CA GLU A 15 14.47 1.32 13.69
C GLU A 15 14.55 2.62 12.86
N ILE A 16 14.07 2.60 11.60
CA ILE A 16 13.94 3.82 10.77
C ILE A 16 12.93 4.77 11.40
N PHE A 17 11.76 4.27 11.81
CA PHE A 17 10.69 5.10 12.36
C PHE A 17 11.03 5.66 13.74
N GLU A 18 11.67 4.87 14.61
CA GLU A 18 12.19 5.33 15.90
C GLU A 18 13.26 6.42 15.74
N ASN A 19 14.02 6.39 14.65
CA ASN A 19 15.11 7.33 14.37
C ASN A 19 14.80 8.23 13.17
N PHE A 20 13.53 8.58 12.93
CA PHE A 20 13.07 9.22 11.69
C PHE A 20 13.89 10.45 11.27
N ASP A 21 14.28 11.30 12.22
CA ASP A 21 15.10 12.47 11.91
C ASP A 21 16.53 12.11 11.50
N LYS A 22 17.15 11.13 12.16
CA LYS A 22 18.49 10.65 11.80
C LYS A 22 18.46 9.87 10.48
N ALA A 23 17.34 9.19 10.19
CA ALA A 23 17.16 8.41 8.97
C ALA A 23 17.19 9.26 7.68
N LYS A 24 17.02 10.58 7.79
CA LYS A 24 17.19 11.52 6.67
C LYS A 24 18.65 11.56 6.19
N ASP A 25 19.61 11.37 7.08
CA ASP A 25 21.04 11.36 6.76
C ASP A 25 21.42 10.12 5.90
N PRO A 26 22.04 10.31 4.72
CA PRO A 26 22.52 9.19 3.90
C PRO A 26 23.55 8.31 4.63
N GLY A 27 24.43 8.90 5.44
CA GLY A 27 25.46 8.16 6.17
C GLY A 27 24.87 7.23 7.22
N TRP A 28 23.83 7.69 7.92
CA TRP A 28 23.06 6.89 8.87
C TRP A 28 22.37 5.72 8.17
N ARG A 29 21.73 5.96 7.02
CA ARG A 29 21.11 4.91 6.20
C ARG A 29 22.12 3.85 5.73
N ALA A 30 23.33 4.27 5.35
CA ALA A 30 24.39 3.34 4.97
C ALA A 30 24.86 2.47 6.16
N ARG A 31 24.99 3.06 7.35
CA ARG A 31 25.31 2.30 8.58
C ARG A 31 24.20 1.33 8.97
N LEU A 32 22.94 1.75 8.86
CA LEU A 32 21.79 0.88 9.11
C LEU A 32 21.78 -0.30 8.13
N ALA A 33 21.98 -0.04 6.84
CA ALA A 33 22.04 -1.08 5.83
C ALA A 33 23.14 -2.11 6.14
N ARG A 34 24.31 -1.65 6.60
CA ARG A 34 25.40 -2.53 7.06
C ARG A 34 25.06 -3.34 8.29
N LYS A 35 24.40 -2.73 9.28
CA LYS A 35 23.94 -3.43 10.49
C LYS A 35 23.04 -4.63 10.16
N TYR A 36 22.20 -4.51 9.13
CA TYR A 36 21.28 -5.57 8.71
C TYR A 36 21.76 -6.41 7.52
N GLY A 37 22.96 -6.14 6.98
CA GLY A 37 23.52 -6.84 5.82
C GLY A 37 22.67 -6.66 4.54
N VAL A 38 22.16 -5.44 4.30
CA VAL A 38 21.30 -5.08 3.15
C VAL A 38 21.88 -3.93 2.33
N GLU A 39 23.20 -3.75 2.32
CA GLU A 39 23.88 -2.65 1.61
C GLU A 39 23.63 -2.69 0.11
N ALA A 40 23.63 -3.87 -0.50
CA ALA A 40 23.35 -4.05 -1.92
C ALA A 40 21.97 -3.48 -2.29
N ALA A 41 21.01 -3.54 -1.37
CA ALA A 41 19.65 -3.04 -1.59
C ALA A 41 19.51 -1.51 -1.61
N LEU A 42 20.59 -0.76 -1.33
CA LEU A 42 20.58 0.70 -1.48
C LEU A 42 20.68 1.12 -2.95
N SER A 43 21.38 0.33 -3.77
CA SER A 43 21.60 0.60 -5.19
C SER A 43 20.83 -0.34 -6.13
N ASP A 44 20.37 -1.49 -5.64
CA ASP A 44 19.66 -2.51 -6.40
C ASP A 44 18.45 -1.94 -7.20
N PRO A 45 18.49 -2.00 -8.54
CA PRO A 45 17.38 -1.59 -9.40
C PRO A 45 16.08 -2.35 -9.11
N ALA A 46 16.14 -3.65 -8.84
CA ALA A 46 14.94 -4.45 -8.59
C ALA A 46 14.22 -4.02 -7.31
N VAL A 47 14.98 -3.66 -6.27
CA VAL A 47 14.43 -3.10 -5.02
C VAL A 47 13.82 -1.72 -5.27
N LYS A 48 14.46 -0.87 -6.08
CA LYS A 48 13.91 0.45 -6.44
C LYS A 48 12.61 0.32 -7.23
N ASP A 49 12.57 -0.58 -8.21
CA ASP A 49 11.39 -0.86 -9.02
C ASP A 49 10.26 -1.45 -8.17
N LEU A 50 10.56 -2.34 -7.23
CA LEU A 50 9.59 -2.85 -6.27
C LEU A 50 8.98 -1.71 -5.44
N VAL A 51 9.82 -0.85 -4.86
CA VAL A 51 9.34 0.30 -4.07
C VAL A 51 8.50 1.25 -4.92
N GLN A 52 8.92 1.53 -6.16
CA GLN A 52 8.17 2.39 -7.07
C GLN A 52 6.81 1.79 -7.43
N ARG A 53 6.72 0.48 -7.66
CA ARG A 53 5.43 -0.21 -7.87
C ARG A 53 4.52 -0.08 -6.66
N ILE A 54 5.02 -0.32 -5.46
CA ILE A 54 4.24 -0.18 -4.21
C ILE A 54 3.71 1.26 -4.05
N ILE A 55 4.52 2.28 -4.35
CA ILE A 55 4.10 3.68 -4.32
C ILE A 55 3.00 3.93 -5.37
N ASN A 56 3.18 3.41 -6.58
CA ASN A 56 2.25 3.61 -7.68
C ASN A 56 0.90 2.91 -7.48
N THR A 57 0.84 1.84 -6.67
CA THR A 57 -0.42 1.18 -6.30
C THR A 57 -1.42 2.14 -5.65
N GLY A 58 -0.96 3.23 -5.04
CA GLY A 58 -1.85 4.28 -4.53
C GLY A 58 -2.73 4.95 -5.60
N ALA A 59 -2.25 4.99 -6.85
CA ALA A 59 -2.96 5.57 -7.98
C ALA A 59 -3.96 4.60 -8.65
N GLU A 60 -3.92 3.31 -8.31
CA GLU A 60 -4.82 2.28 -8.87
C GLU A 60 -6.25 2.39 -8.30
N TYR A 61 -6.42 3.10 -7.19
CA TYR A 61 -7.72 3.29 -6.54
C TYR A 61 -8.40 4.56 -7.05
N GLU A 62 -9.69 4.44 -7.35
CA GLU A 62 -10.51 5.58 -7.77
C GLU A 62 -10.52 6.70 -6.72
N LYS A 63 -10.61 7.93 -7.21
CA LYS A 63 -10.66 9.12 -6.36
C LYS A 63 -11.84 9.05 -5.40
N THR A 64 -11.56 9.25 -4.12
CA THR A 64 -12.58 9.29 -3.07
C THR A 64 -13.14 10.69 -2.84
N SER A 65 -12.60 11.71 -3.51
CA SER A 65 -13.16 13.07 -3.59
C SER A 65 -12.48 13.87 -4.70
N ASP A 66 -13.14 14.89 -5.24
CA ASP A 66 -12.58 15.80 -6.26
C ASP A 66 -11.35 16.58 -5.78
N ARG A 67 -11.14 16.69 -4.46
CA ARG A 67 -9.98 17.37 -3.86
C ARG A 67 -8.66 16.60 -4.05
N TYR A 68 -8.70 15.29 -4.31
CA TYR A 68 -7.49 14.46 -4.34
C TYR A 68 -7.32 13.77 -5.71
N ALA A 69 -6.08 13.69 -6.18
CA ALA A 69 -5.76 13.10 -7.49
C ALA A 69 -5.85 11.56 -7.51
N HIS A 70 -5.79 10.91 -6.35
CA HIS A 70 -5.75 9.45 -6.20
C HIS A 70 -6.69 8.99 -5.08
N GLY A 71 -7.09 7.72 -5.11
CA GLY A 71 -7.92 7.10 -4.07
C GLY A 71 -7.23 6.99 -2.72
N ILE A 72 -5.95 6.59 -2.71
CA ILE A 72 -5.11 6.66 -1.51
C ILE A 72 -4.55 8.07 -1.38
N ARG A 73 -4.92 8.75 -0.29
CA ARG A 73 -4.66 10.19 -0.10
C ARG A 73 -3.92 10.57 1.19
N SER A 74 -3.76 9.62 2.10
CA SER A 74 -3.03 9.85 3.37
C SER A 74 -2.42 8.54 3.87
N THR A 75 -1.49 8.65 4.80
CA THR A 75 -0.91 7.51 5.51
C THR A 75 -1.23 7.61 7.01
N PRO A 76 -1.44 6.49 7.71
CA PRO A 76 -1.62 5.15 7.15
C PRO A 76 -2.95 5.02 6.39
N THR A 77 -2.99 4.19 5.35
CA THR A 77 -4.23 3.72 4.71
C THR A 77 -4.12 2.21 4.60
N MET A 78 -5.17 1.49 5.02
CA MET A 78 -5.25 0.03 4.96
C MET A 78 -6.27 -0.40 3.92
N ILE A 79 -6.05 -1.58 3.34
CA ILE A 79 -6.94 -2.17 2.33
C ILE A 79 -7.40 -3.52 2.86
N ILE A 80 -8.69 -3.64 3.20
CA ILE A 80 -9.27 -4.82 3.85
C ILE A 80 -10.43 -5.29 2.97
N ASN A 81 -10.34 -6.49 2.39
CA ASN A 81 -11.36 -7.05 1.48
C ASN A 81 -11.82 -6.04 0.40
N SER A 82 -10.86 -5.42 -0.28
CA SER A 82 -11.09 -4.38 -1.31
C SER A 82 -11.72 -3.08 -0.80
N LYS A 83 -11.71 -2.81 0.51
CA LYS A 83 -12.18 -1.56 1.12
C LYS A 83 -11.00 -0.75 1.66
N LEU A 84 -11.03 0.55 1.40
CA LEU A 84 -10.04 1.51 1.90
C LEU A 84 -10.43 2.00 3.30
N VAL A 85 -9.53 1.85 4.25
CA VAL A 85 -9.61 2.44 5.58
C VAL A 85 -8.51 3.51 5.67
N ILE A 86 -8.93 4.78 5.59
CA ILE A 86 -8.02 5.92 5.42
C ILE A 86 -7.75 6.60 6.77
N GLY A 87 -6.48 6.74 7.12
CA GLY A 87 -6.02 7.46 8.31
C GLY A 87 -5.80 6.57 9.54
N THR A 88 -5.31 7.20 10.61
CA THR A 88 -5.22 6.59 11.93
C THR A 88 -6.60 6.60 12.59
N LEU A 89 -7.17 5.41 12.82
CA LEU A 89 -8.40 5.26 13.59
C LEU A 89 -8.10 4.82 15.02
N PRO A 90 -8.89 5.23 16.03
CA PRO A 90 -8.84 4.64 17.36
C PRO A 90 -9.00 3.12 17.29
N TYR A 91 -8.32 2.40 18.18
CA TYR A 91 -8.31 0.93 18.20
C TYR A 91 -9.72 0.32 18.19
N GLY A 92 -10.66 0.89 18.97
CA GLY A 92 -12.04 0.42 19.01
C GLY A 92 -12.75 0.48 17.66
N HIS A 93 -12.55 1.56 16.89
CA HIS A 93 -13.11 1.69 15.54
C HIS A 93 -12.48 0.69 14.57
N LEU A 94 -11.15 0.55 14.60
CA LEU A 94 -10.46 -0.40 13.74
C LEU A 94 -10.89 -1.84 14.04
N LYS A 95 -11.01 -2.20 15.32
CA LYS A 95 -11.49 -3.51 15.77
C LYS A 95 -12.91 -3.78 15.26
N ALA A 96 -13.83 -2.83 15.41
CA ALA A 96 -15.20 -2.97 14.91
C ALA A 96 -15.26 -3.15 13.39
N ILE A 97 -14.43 -2.44 12.63
CA ILE A 97 -14.30 -2.61 11.17
C ILE A 97 -13.87 -4.04 10.84
N ILE A 98 -12.79 -4.53 11.48
CA ILE A 98 -12.27 -5.88 11.22
C ILE A 98 -13.30 -6.95 11.61
N GLU A 99 -13.95 -6.84 12.77
CA GLU A 99 -14.98 -7.78 13.21
C GLU A 99 -16.21 -7.78 12.28
N SER A 100 -16.61 -6.61 11.76
CA SER A 100 -17.64 -6.50 10.73
C SER A 100 -17.26 -7.24 9.44
N GLU A 101 -15.99 -7.21 9.05
CA GLU A 101 -15.52 -7.93 7.87
C GLU A 101 -15.37 -9.43 8.09
N LEU A 102 -15.01 -9.88 9.30
CA LEU A 102 -14.93 -11.30 9.65
C LEU A 102 -16.31 -11.97 9.76
N SER A 103 -17.32 -11.22 10.20
CA SER A 103 -18.71 -11.73 10.34
C SER A 103 -19.46 -11.82 9.01
N LYS A 104 -19.04 -11.05 7.99
CA LYS A 104 -19.54 -11.17 6.63
C LYS A 104 -18.92 -12.42 5.99
N LYS A 105 -19.75 -13.39 5.58
CA LYS A 105 -19.29 -14.49 4.71
C LYS A 105 -18.61 -13.86 3.50
N ALA A 106 -17.43 -14.40 3.12
CA ALA A 106 -16.59 -13.87 2.07
C ALA A 106 -17.45 -13.40 0.88
N PRO A 107 -17.32 -12.12 0.46
CA PRO A 107 -18.11 -11.62 -0.66
C PRO A 107 -17.83 -12.52 -1.86
N ALA A 108 -18.89 -13.02 -2.51
CA ALA A 108 -18.77 -13.61 -3.83
C ALA A 108 -18.06 -12.59 -4.72
N ALA A 109 -17.05 -13.03 -5.47
CA ALA A 109 -16.23 -12.19 -6.33
C ALA A 109 -17.13 -11.26 -7.18
N GLY A 110 -17.26 -9.99 -6.79
CA GLY A 110 -18.11 -9.01 -7.47
C GLY A 110 -18.96 -8.09 -6.58
N GLU A 111 -19.17 -8.38 -5.29
CA GLU A 111 -19.95 -7.48 -4.42
C GLU A 111 -19.10 -6.39 -3.76
N HIS A 112 -18.93 -5.27 -4.46
CA HIS A 112 -18.41 -4.03 -3.92
C HIS A 112 -19.51 -3.29 -3.14
N LYS A 113 -19.55 -3.43 -1.81
CA LYS A 113 -20.42 -2.60 -0.95
C LYS A 113 -19.62 -1.91 0.15
N PHE A 114 -19.71 -0.59 0.15
CA PHE A 114 -18.98 0.36 0.98
C PHE A 114 -19.65 0.49 2.38
N MET A 115 -19.00 1.02 3.44
CA MET A 115 -19.64 1.78 4.56
C MET A 115 -18.89 3.10 4.92
N GLU A 116 -19.61 4.23 4.86
CA GLU A 116 -19.37 5.68 5.16
C GLU A 116 -17.90 6.22 5.13
N ASN A 117 -17.25 6.66 4.04
CA ASN A 117 -17.44 7.75 3.05
C ASN A 117 -17.81 7.35 1.58
N TRP A 118 -19.00 6.81 1.32
CA TRP A 118 -19.45 6.17 0.06
C TRP A 118 -19.24 6.99 -1.23
N VAL A 119 -18.42 6.50 -2.17
CA VAL A 119 -18.62 6.69 -3.63
C VAL A 119 -18.48 5.34 -4.31
N SER A 120 -19.46 4.99 -5.15
CA SER A 120 -19.50 3.75 -5.92
C SER A 120 -18.50 3.82 -7.09
N ALA A 121 -17.53 2.91 -7.12
CA ALA A 121 -16.67 2.73 -8.28
C ALA A 121 -17.39 1.89 -9.37
N PRO A 122 -17.50 2.35 -10.62
CA PRO A 122 -18.01 1.54 -11.71
C PRO A 122 -17.03 0.41 -12.08
N PRO A 123 -17.50 -0.67 -12.75
CA PRO A 123 -16.68 -1.83 -13.04
C PRO A 123 -15.51 -1.48 -13.98
N VAL A 124 -14.35 -2.06 -13.69
CA VAL A 124 -13.15 -2.01 -14.52
C VAL A 124 -13.50 -2.44 -15.95
N LYS A 125 -13.34 -1.54 -16.92
CA LYS A 125 -13.49 -1.89 -18.34
C LYS A 125 -12.43 -2.94 -18.69
N ALA A 126 -12.88 -4.16 -19.00
CA ALA A 126 -12.02 -5.20 -19.56
C ALA A 126 -11.26 -4.63 -20.77
N LYS A 127 -9.93 -4.77 -20.76
CA LYS A 127 -9.09 -4.45 -21.92
C LYS A 127 -9.57 -5.33 -23.07
N LYS A 128 -10.05 -4.70 -24.16
CA LYS A 128 -10.28 -5.41 -25.43
C LYS A 128 -8.93 -5.98 -25.88
N ALA A 129 -8.91 -7.29 -26.18
CA ALA A 129 -7.77 -7.95 -26.77
C ALA A 129 -7.38 -7.26 -28.10
N PRO A 130 -6.08 -7.20 -28.46
CA PRO A 130 -5.66 -6.67 -29.75
C PRO A 130 -6.28 -7.50 -30.87
N VAL A 131 -6.89 -6.82 -31.85
CA VAL A 131 -7.37 -7.44 -33.08
C VAL A 131 -6.14 -7.75 -33.93
N GLU A 132 -5.88 -9.04 -34.18
CA GLU A 132 -4.86 -9.47 -35.14
C GLU A 132 -5.19 -8.92 -36.55
N PRO A 133 -4.20 -8.40 -37.28
CA PRO A 133 -4.39 -7.97 -38.66
C PRO A 133 -4.67 -9.20 -39.54
N LYS A 134 -5.79 -9.17 -40.27
CA LYS A 134 -6.06 -10.12 -41.35
C LYS A 134 -5.13 -9.82 -42.53
N ASN A 135 -4.43 -10.88 -42.96
CA ASN A 135 -3.68 -11.13 -44.21
C ASN A 135 -3.54 -10.00 -45.22
#